data_AF-A0A498D0D3-F1
#
_entry.id   AF-A0A498D0D3-F1
#
_cell.length_a   1.000
_cell.length_b   1.000
_cell.length_c   1.000
_cell.angle_alpha   90.00
_cell.angle_beta   90.00
_cell.angle_gamma   90.00
#
_symmetry.space_group_name_H-M   'P 1'
#
loop_
_entity.id
_entity.type
_entity.pdbx_description
1 polymer ?
#
loop_
_entity_poly.entity_id
_entity_poly.type
_entity_poly.pdbx_seq_one_letter_code
_entity_poly.pdbx_strand_id
1 'polypeptide(L)'
;MSQKLILPINQALLTASMKTQAYLDKFHFVHYGVDMVSSRGDRTVYASGEGTVLETGVDSVVGNVVAVLYPGAQCRNGRSGDLIFRYFHLERILVKKGDAICKDTRIGCYGNTGSLKMAPHLHLEADSDTAHPLFSPTVLRSSFLHGRSMGANDATVCNPIDWLACKQSPPDSQSYRTAGDVYIRPEDLKIEMA
;
A
#
# COMPACT_ATOMS: atom_id res chain seq x y z
N MET A 1 15.54 -15.28 -4.28
CA MET A 1 14.48 -16.17 -3.75
C MET A 1 13.17 -15.43 -3.83
N SER A 2 12.06 -16.09 -4.11
CA SER A 2 10.74 -15.44 -4.08
C SER A 2 10.17 -15.41 -2.66
N GLN A 3 9.32 -14.43 -2.36
CA GLN A 3 8.72 -14.23 -1.05
C GLN A 3 7.23 -13.90 -1.14
N LYS A 4 6.45 -14.33 -0.15
CA LYS A 4 5.08 -13.85 0.06
C LYS A 4 5.13 -12.62 0.94
N LEU A 5 4.62 -11.50 0.43
CA LEU A 5 4.46 -10.29 1.23
C LEU A 5 3.20 -10.43 2.08
N ILE A 6 3.25 -9.99 3.33
CA ILE A 6 2.12 -10.05 4.26
C ILE A 6 1.50 -8.68 4.49
N LEU A 7 0.27 -8.65 5.01
CA LEU A 7 -0.44 -7.41 5.30
C LEU A 7 0.42 -6.43 6.13
N PRO A 8 0.43 -5.14 5.81
CA PRO A 8 1.19 -4.15 6.57
C PRO A 8 0.49 -3.71 7.86
N ILE A 9 -0.74 -4.18 8.12
CA ILE A 9 -1.54 -3.87 9.30
C ILE A 9 -2.07 -5.18 9.90
N ASN A 10 -1.90 -5.35 11.21
CA ASN A 10 -2.50 -6.46 11.94
C ASN A 10 -4.00 -6.14 12.18
N GLN A 11 -4.89 -7.09 11.88
CA GLN A 11 -6.35 -6.89 11.82
C GLN A 11 -6.81 -5.88 10.76
N ALA A 12 -6.31 -6.05 9.53
CA ALA A 12 -6.64 -5.22 8.39
C ALA A 12 -8.15 -5.28 8.04
N LEU A 13 -8.76 -4.12 7.94
CA LEU A 13 -10.06 -3.88 7.35
C LEU A 13 -9.83 -3.08 6.06
N LEU A 14 -10.07 -3.70 4.91
CA LEU A 14 -10.08 -3.04 3.62
C LEU A 14 -11.34 -2.16 3.50
N THR A 15 -11.16 -0.86 3.29
CA THR A 15 -12.24 0.13 3.18
C THR A 15 -12.45 0.64 1.76
N ALA A 16 -11.44 0.52 0.88
CA ALA A 16 -11.61 0.80 -0.53
C ALA A 16 -10.64 -0.03 -1.37
N SER A 17 -11.18 -0.70 -2.39
CA SER A 17 -10.41 -1.38 -3.42
C SER A 17 -9.88 -0.42 -4.47
N MET A 18 -8.86 -0.87 -5.18
CA MET A 18 -8.32 -0.19 -6.35
C MET A 18 -9.36 -0.10 -7.47
N LYS A 19 -9.43 1.06 -8.14
CA LYS A 19 -10.15 1.30 -9.41
C LYS A 19 -11.63 0.85 -9.42
N THR A 20 -12.37 0.98 -8.32
CA THR A 20 -13.82 0.72 -8.36
C THR A 20 -14.60 1.86 -9.01
N GLN A 21 -15.64 1.51 -9.77
CA GLN A 21 -16.51 2.50 -10.40
C GLN A 21 -17.22 3.37 -9.36
N ALA A 22 -17.70 2.77 -8.25
CA ALA A 22 -18.37 3.51 -7.19
C ALA A 22 -17.46 4.58 -6.53
N TYR A 23 -16.16 4.29 -6.40
CA TYR A 23 -15.19 5.26 -5.88
C TYR A 23 -14.99 6.40 -6.89
N LEU A 24 -14.83 6.06 -8.18
CA LEU A 24 -14.71 7.04 -9.27
C LEU A 24 -15.95 7.95 -9.35
N ASP A 25 -17.16 7.39 -9.26
CA ASP A 25 -18.41 8.15 -9.34
C ASP A 25 -18.57 9.13 -8.17
N LYS A 26 -18.12 8.73 -6.97
CA LYS A 26 -18.25 9.57 -5.77
C LYS A 26 -17.17 10.64 -5.64
N PHE A 27 -15.92 10.27 -5.92
CA PHE A 27 -14.77 11.13 -5.64
C PHE A 27 -14.18 11.79 -6.89
N HIS A 28 -14.65 11.40 -8.07
CA HIS A 28 -14.25 11.94 -9.38
C HIS A 28 -12.75 11.80 -9.69
N PHE A 29 -12.10 10.81 -9.09
CA PHE A 29 -10.76 10.37 -9.46
C PHE A 29 -10.62 8.85 -9.33
N VAL A 30 -9.65 8.30 -10.06
CA VAL A 30 -9.36 6.87 -10.05
C VAL A 30 -8.48 6.52 -8.84
N HIS A 31 -8.89 5.52 -8.07
CA HIS A 31 -8.18 5.07 -6.88
C HIS A 31 -7.08 4.05 -7.22
N TYR A 32 -5.80 4.48 -7.27
CA TYR A 32 -4.65 3.65 -7.68
C TYR A 32 -3.98 2.93 -6.52
N GLY A 33 -4.76 2.41 -5.59
CA GLY A 33 -4.25 1.68 -4.44
C GLY A 33 -5.40 1.07 -3.66
N VAL A 34 -5.12 0.70 -2.42
CA VAL A 34 -6.14 0.24 -1.47
C VAL A 34 -6.08 1.07 -0.21
N ASP A 35 -7.25 1.33 0.36
CA ASP A 35 -7.35 2.00 1.65
C ASP A 35 -7.66 0.96 2.73
N MET A 36 -6.86 0.96 3.79
CA MET A 36 -6.97 0.02 4.90
C MET A 36 -6.90 0.73 6.25
N VAL A 37 -7.59 0.16 7.23
CA VAL A 37 -7.47 0.52 8.65
C VAL A 37 -7.31 -0.74 9.49
N SER A 38 -6.80 -0.62 10.71
CA SER A 38 -6.96 -1.70 11.70
C SER A 38 -8.37 -1.65 12.28
N SER A 39 -9.06 -2.78 12.30
CA SER A 39 -10.37 -2.91 12.94
C SER A 39 -10.31 -2.75 14.47
N ARG A 40 -9.12 -2.65 15.07
CA ARG A 40 -8.89 -2.42 16.50
C ARG A 40 -8.33 -1.04 16.82
N GLY A 41 -8.14 -0.19 15.81
CA GLY A 41 -7.58 1.15 15.97
C GLY A 41 -6.06 1.19 16.14
N ASP A 42 -5.33 0.07 16.02
CA ASP A 42 -3.87 0.09 15.97
C ASP A 42 -3.42 0.69 14.63
N ARG A 43 -2.75 1.83 14.69
CA ARG A 43 -2.32 2.57 13.49
C ARG A 43 -0.92 2.18 13.02
N THR A 44 -0.29 1.21 13.66
CA THR A 44 1.06 0.77 13.30
C THR A 44 1.07 0.15 11.91
N VAL A 45 2.01 0.59 11.08
CA VAL A 45 2.27 0.05 9.75
C VAL A 45 3.60 -0.69 9.79
N TYR A 46 3.56 -1.96 9.40
CA TYR A 46 4.72 -2.84 9.25
C TYR A 46 5.12 -2.95 7.78
N ALA A 47 6.39 -3.22 7.55
CA ALA A 47 6.86 -3.73 6.28
C ALA A 47 6.18 -5.07 5.96
N SER A 48 6.02 -5.36 4.67
CA SER A 48 5.30 -6.55 4.23
C SER A 48 6.20 -7.77 4.04
N GLY A 49 7.52 -7.61 4.03
CA GLY A 49 8.48 -8.68 3.77
C GLY A 49 9.91 -8.18 3.80
N GLU A 50 10.84 -8.97 3.27
CA GLU A 50 12.23 -8.58 3.08
C GLU A 50 12.33 -7.52 1.98
N GLY A 51 12.89 -6.36 2.28
CA GLY A 51 12.92 -5.26 1.34
C GLY A 51 13.94 -4.18 1.66
N THR A 52 13.91 -3.11 0.86
CA THR A 52 14.78 -1.94 1.04
C THR A 52 13.95 -0.67 0.87
N VAL A 53 14.07 0.25 1.83
CA VAL A 53 13.43 1.57 1.73
C VAL A 53 14.15 2.36 0.65
N LEU A 54 13.44 2.69 -0.42
CA LEU A 54 13.98 3.44 -1.54
C LEU A 54 14.02 4.93 -1.24
N GLU A 55 12.93 5.44 -0.66
CA GLU A 55 12.77 6.87 -0.34
C GLU A 55 11.75 7.09 0.78
N THR A 56 11.90 8.20 1.48
CA THR A 56 10.91 8.72 2.44
C THR A 56 10.78 10.23 2.29
N GLY A 57 9.57 10.77 2.46
CA GLY A 57 9.37 12.21 2.28
C GLY A 57 7.98 12.71 2.62
N VAL A 58 7.82 14.03 2.54
CA VAL A 58 6.53 14.71 2.76
C VAL A 58 6.00 15.22 1.44
N ASP A 59 4.86 14.69 1.04
CA ASP A 59 4.12 15.08 -0.14
C ASP A 59 2.99 16.07 0.20
N SER A 60 2.87 17.13 -0.59
CA SER A 60 1.86 18.18 -0.41
C SER A 60 0.42 17.68 -0.56
N VAL A 61 0.19 16.59 -1.29
CA VAL A 61 -1.13 16.03 -1.55
C VAL A 61 -1.40 14.82 -0.68
N VAL A 62 -0.49 13.83 -0.68
CA VAL A 62 -0.71 12.53 -0.01
C VAL A 62 -0.03 12.43 1.37
N GLY A 63 0.61 13.49 1.84
CA GLY A 63 1.20 13.54 3.17
C GLY A 63 2.53 12.79 3.26
N ASN A 64 2.82 12.19 4.41
CA ASN A 64 4.06 11.45 4.59
C ASN A 64 4.04 10.15 3.78
N VAL A 65 5.09 9.92 3.00
CA VAL A 65 5.25 8.80 2.09
C VAL A 65 6.49 7.98 2.44
N VAL A 66 6.35 6.66 2.38
CA VAL A 66 7.47 5.70 2.35
C VAL A 66 7.36 4.88 1.08
N ALA A 67 8.42 4.79 0.28
CA ALA A 67 8.52 3.92 -0.89
C ALA A 67 9.51 2.78 -0.60
N VAL A 68 9.09 1.54 -0.84
CA VAL A 68 9.83 0.33 -0.47
C VAL A 68 9.89 -0.62 -1.65
N LEU A 69 11.10 -1.12 -1.95
CA LEU A 69 11.30 -2.23 -2.88
C LEU A 69 11.18 -3.56 -2.14
N TYR A 70 10.38 -4.46 -2.67
CA TYR A 70 10.28 -5.85 -2.26
C TYR A 70 10.70 -6.77 -3.42
N PRO A 71 11.95 -7.28 -3.43
CA PRO A 71 12.42 -8.16 -4.49
C PRO A 71 11.71 -9.52 -4.48
N GLY A 72 11.42 -10.07 -5.66
CA GLY A 72 10.85 -11.42 -5.81
C GLY A 72 9.51 -11.63 -5.09
N ALA A 73 8.69 -10.59 -4.96
CA ALA A 73 7.34 -10.70 -4.42
C ALA A 73 6.51 -11.69 -5.26
N GLN A 74 5.63 -12.44 -4.60
CA GLN A 74 4.71 -13.38 -5.24
C GLN A 74 3.33 -12.76 -5.39
N CYS A 75 2.76 -12.84 -6.60
CA CYS A 75 1.38 -12.50 -6.87
C CYS A 75 0.52 -13.75 -6.74
N ARG A 76 -0.71 -13.60 -6.26
CA ARG A 76 -1.68 -14.71 -6.09
C ARG A 76 -2.01 -15.46 -7.37
N ASN A 77 -1.73 -14.87 -8.54
CA ASN A 77 -1.88 -15.50 -9.84
C ASN A 77 -0.66 -16.34 -10.27
N GLY A 78 0.31 -16.56 -9.38
CA GLY A 78 1.50 -17.37 -9.60
C GLY A 78 2.67 -16.62 -10.24
N ARG A 79 2.49 -15.37 -10.66
CA ARG A 79 3.61 -14.54 -11.12
C ARG A 79 4.50 -14.15 -9.95
N SER A 80 5.75 -13.85 -10.24
CA SER A 80 6.66 -13.25 -9.25
C SER A 80 7.52 -12.18 -9.92
N GLY A 81 7.93 -11.19 -9.15
CA GLY A 81 8.74 -10.09 -9.64
C GLY A 81 9.03 -9.10 -8.52
N ASP A 82 9.93 -8.18 -8.79
CA ASP A 82 10.19 -7.09 -7.86
C ASP A 82 9.01 -6.12 -7.87
N LEU A 83 8.68 -5.59 -6.70
CA LEU A 83 7.49 -4.76 -6.52
C LEU A 83 7.83 -3.58 -5.63
N ILE A 84 7.36 -2.40 -5.99
CA ILE A 84 7.37 -1.25 -5.10
C ILE A 84 6.03 -1.15 -4.39
N PHE A 85 6.09 -1.00 -3.07
CA PHE A 85 4.96 -0.46 -2.31
C PHE A 85 5.23 0.99 -1.92
N ARG A 86 4.20 1.82 -2.09
CA ARG A 86 4.17 3.19 -1.59
C ARG A 86 3.09 3.31 -0.51
N TYR A 87 3.49 3.76 0.67
CA TYR A 87 2.63 3.93 1.84
C TYR A 87 2.35 5.41 2.04
N PHE A 88 1.11 5.84 1.90
CA PHE A 88 0.71 7.26 1.99
C PHE A 88 0.00 7.59 3.31
N HIS A 89 -0.32 8.87 3.48
CA HIS A 89 -1.11 9.43 4.57
C HIS A 89 -0.54 9.15 5.97
N LEU A 90 0.75 8.81 6.09
CA LEU A 90 1.34 8.44 7.37
C LEU A 90 1.34 9.64 8.32
N GLU A 91 0.99 9.43 9.59
CA GLU A 91 1.22 10.46 10.62
C GLU A 91 2.70 10.55 10.97
N ARG A 92 3.41 9.42 10.92
CA ARG A 92 4.82 9.32 11.31
C ARG A 92 5.54 8.29 10.46
N ILE A 93 6.76 8.63 10.05
CA ILE A 93 7.71 7.74 9.39
C ILE A 93 8.72 7.26 10.44
N LEU A 94 9.03 5.96 10.46
CA LEU A 94 9.94 5.33 11.42
C LEU A 94 11.21 4.75 10.77
N VAL A 95 11.33 4.85 9.45
CA VAL A 95 12.45 4.34 8.65
C VAL A 95 13.02 5.44 7.76
N LYS A 96 14.18 5.21 7.16
CA LYS A 96 14.82 6.13 6.22
C LYS A 96 15.30 5.39 4.98
N LYS A 97 15.57 6.15 3.92
CA LYS A 97 16.19 5.64 2.69
C LYS A 97 17.42 4.78 3.00
N GLY A 98 17.50 3.62 2.35
CA GLY A 98 18.59 2.67 2.46
C GLY A 98 18.43 1.63 3.58
N ASP A 99 17.44 1.78 4.46
CA ASP A 99 17.18 0.77 5.49
C ASP A 99 16.77 -0.56 4.84
N ALA A 100 17.43 -1.64 5.25
CA ALA A 100 16.96 -3.00 5.04
C ALA A 100 15.86 -3.30 6.08
N ILE A 101 14.79 -3.93 5.62
CA ILE A 101 13.56 -4.15 6.40
C ILE A 101 13.07 -5.58 6.22
N CYS A 102 12.33 -6.07 7.20
CA CYS A 102 11.61 -7.35 7.15
C CYS A 102 10.19 -7.17 7.67
N LYS A 103 9.36 -8.23 7.64
CA LYS A 103 7.96 -8.19 8.12
C LYS A 103 7.77 -7.68 9.56
N ASP A 104 8.80 -7.78 10.40
CA ASP A 104 8.76 -7.34 11.80
C ASP A 104 9.15 -5.87 11.97
N THR A 105 9.53 -5.19 10.88
CA THR A 105 9.96 -3.80 10.90
C THR A 105 8.75 -2.86 10.85
N ARG A 106 8.64 -1.98 11.86
CA ARG A 106 7.65 -0.89 11.85
C ARG A 106 8.15 0.24 10.95
N ILE A 107 7.42 0.52 9.87
CA ILE A 107 7.79 1.59 8.92
C ILE A 107 7.13 2.93 9.25
N GLY A 108 6.03 2.91 10.00
CA GLY A 108 5.31 4.14 10.35
C GLY A 108 4.04 3.90 11.16
N CYS A 109 3.27 4.98 11.31
CA CYS A 109 1.88 4.91 11.72
C CYS A 109 1.01 5.64 10.70
N TYR A 110 -0.07 5.02 10.24
CA TYR A 110 -0.99 5.69 9.31
C TYR A 110 -1.81 6.77 10.02
N GLY A 111 -2.20 7.80 9.28
CA GLY A 111 -2.87 8.99 9.79
C GLY A 111 -3.77 9.59 8.72
N ASN A 112 -3.83 10.92 8.69
CA ASN A 112 -4.59 11.70 7.72
C ASN A 112 -3.76 12.90 7.20
N THR A 113 -2.45 12.71 7.07
CA THR A 113 -1.57 13.74 6.49
C THR A 113 -1.82 13.86 4.99
N GLY A 114 -1.53 15.05 4.44
CA GLY A 114 -1.90 15.42 3.09
C GLY A 114 -3.00 16.50 3.05
N SER A 115 -3.35 16.92 1.83
CA SER A 115 -4.31 18.00 1.60
C SER A 115 -5.76 17.52 1.69
N LEU A 116 -6.04 16.29 1.26
CA LEU A 116 -7.37 15.69 1.37
C LEU A 116 -7.61 15.19 2.79
N LYS A 117 -8.50 15.86 3.52
CA LYS A 117 -8.86 15.50 4.90
C LYS A 117 -9.93 14.41 4.91
N MET A 118 -9.48 13.16 4.92
CA MET A 118 -10.33 12.00 5.20
C MET A 118 -10.09 11.47 6.62
N ALA A 119 -10.94 10.53 7.06
CA ALA A 119 -10.68 9.78 8.28
C ALA A 119 -9.31 9.07 8.19
N PRO A 120 -8.56 8.92 9.30
CA PRO A 120 -7.25 8.29 9.26
C PRO A 120 -7.26 6.88 8.64
N HIS A 121 -6.43 6.67 7.62
CA HIS A 121 -6.29 5.39 6.92
C HIS A 121 -4.89 5.25 6.32
N LEU A 122 -4.50 4.02 5.99
CA LEU A 122 -3.36 3.73 5.15
C LEU A 122 -3.85 3.61 3.71
N HIS A 123 -3.31 4.43 2.82
CA HIS A 123 -3.38 4.16 1.38
C HIS A 123 -2.10 3.45 0.96
N LEU A 124 -2.25 2.29 0.33
CA LEU A 124 -1.16 1.46 -0.16
C LEU A 124 -1.27 1.33 -1.68
N GLU A 125 -0.20 1.71 -2.38
CA GLU A 125 -0.06 1.54 -3.82
C GLU A 125 1.00 0.46 -4.11
N ALA A 126 0.77 -0.36 -5.13
CA ALA A 126 1.69 -1.40 -5.59
C ALA A 126 2.06 -1.19 -7.05
N ASP A 127 3.34 -1.30 -7.39
CA ASP A 127 3.82 -1.01 -8.74
C ASP A 127 4.95 -1.95 -9.16
N SER A 128 4.80 -2.50 -10.36
CA SER A 128 5.79 -3.37 -10.98
C SER A 128 6.90 -2.61 -11.72
N ASP A 129 6.76 -1.29 -11.90
CA ASP A 129 7.87 -0.44 -12.31
C ASP A 129 8.75 -0.08 -11.10
N THR A 130 9.89 -0.76 -11.01
CA THR A 130 10.85 -0.56 -9.92
C THR A 130 11.91 0.49 -10.22
N ALA A 131 11.97 1.01 -11.45
CA ALA A 131 12.95 2.03 -11.84
C ALA A 131 12.54 3.44 -11.39
N HIS A 132 11.25 3.66 -11.12
CA HIS A 132 10.66 4.98 -10.89
C HIS A 132 9.87 5.05 -9.56
N PRO A 133 10.55 4.92 -8.40
CA PRO A 133 9.90 4.76 -7.10
C PRO A 133 9.00 5.93 -6.66
N LEU A 134 9.29 7.14 -7.13
CA LEU A 134 8.59 8.37 -6.77
C LEU A 134 7.56 8.83 -7.82
N PHE A 135 7.28 7.99 -8.81
CA PHE A 135 6.21 8.25 -9.77
C PHE A 135 4.97 7.49 -9.32
N SER A 136 3.81 8.12 -9.44
CA SER A 136 2.54 7.52 -9.01
C SER A 136 1.40 8.19 -9.78
N PRO A 137 0.46 7.39 -10.34
CA PRO A 137 -0.72 7.93 -10.99
C PRO A 137 -1.76 8.49 -10.02
N THR A 138 -1.62 8.26 -8.71
CA THR A 138 -2.50 8.80 -7.66
C THR A 138 -2.48 10.33 -7.65
N VAL A 139 -1.35 10.95 -8.02
CA VAL A 139 -1.21 12.41 -8.11
C VAL A 139 -0.84 12.85 -9.53
N LEU A 140 -1.27 14.05 -9.93
CA LEU A 140 -0.84 14.64 -11.21
C LEU A 140 0.58 15.22 -11.11
N ARG A 141 0.82 16.04 -10.10
CA ARG A 141 2.13 16.57 -9.69
C ARG A 141 2.03 17.07 -8.25
N SER A 142 3.01 16.75 -7.41
CA SER A 142 3.05 17.20 -6.02
C SER A 142 4.50 17.48 -5.60
N SER A 143 4.72 17.84 -4.32
CA SER A 143 6.05 18.25 -3.84
C SER A 143 7.07 17.13 -3.79
N PHE A 144 6.63 15.87 -3.66
CA PHE A 144 7.51 14.71 -3.51
C PHE A 144 7.28 13.67 -4.61
N LEU A 145 6.03 13.35 -4.92
CA LEU A 145 5.70 12.45 -6.02
C LEU A 145 5.62 13.18 -7.37
N HIS A 146 6.15 12.56 -8.42
CA HIS A 146 6.36 13.16 -9.74
C HIS A 146 5.23 12.87 -10.75
N GLY A 147 4.13 12.31 -10.27
CA GLY A 147 2.95 12.00 -11.06
C GLY A 147 3.21 10.92 -12.12
N ARG A 148 2.61 11.12 -13.30
CA ARG A 148 2.59 10.16 -14.43
C ARG A 148 3.55 10.49 -15.57
N SER A 149 4.45 11.45 -15.36
CA SER A 149 5.32 11.94 -16.44
C SER A 149 6.33 10.88 -16.92
N MET A 150 6.68 9.93 -16.04
CA MET A 150 7.45 8.73 -16.34
C MET A 150 6.99 7.60 -15.41
N GLY A 151 7.33 6.36 -15.77
CA GLY A 151 7.13 5.20 -14.92
C GLY A 151 5.68 4.87 -14.57
N ALA A 152 5.36 4.85 -13.27
CA ALA A 152 4.09 4.43 -12.70
C ALA A 152 2.85 4.91 -13.48
N ASN A 153 2.10 3.97 -14.04
CA ASN A 153 0.91 4.25 -14.83
C ASN A 153 -0.14 3.13 -14.69
N ASP A 154 -1.25 3.25 -15.42
CA ASP A 154 -2.36 2.30 -15.39
C ASP A 154 -1.96 0.84 -15.65
N ALA A 155 -0.87 0.60 -16.39
CA ALA A 155 -0.39 -0.73 -16.76
C ALA A 155 0.59 -1.32 -15.75
N THR A 156 1.33 -0.50 -14.99
CA THR A 156 2.37 -0.97 -14.06
C THR A 156 1.86 -1.04 -12.62
N VAL A 157 0.97 -0.12 -12.24
CA VAL A 157 0.31 -0.14 -10.93
C VAL A 157 -0.64 -1.34 -10.88
N CYS A 158 -0.43 -2.16 -9.87
CA CYS A 158 -1.14 -3.39 -9.63
C CYS A 158 -2.06 -3.26 -8.41
N ASN A 159 -3.03 -4.16 -8.31
CA ASN A 159 -3.81 -4.31 -7.08
C ASN A 159 -2.92 -4.83 -5.93
N PRO A 160 -2.75 -4.08 -4.84
CA PRO A 160 -1.97 -4.54 -3.68
C PRO A 160 -2.48 -5.85 -3.06
N ILE A 161 -3.80 -6.11 -3.05
CA ILE A 161 -4.35 -7.35 -2.49
C ILE A 161 -3.87 -8.59 -3.26
N ASP A 162 -3.53 -8.44 -4.54
CA ASP A 162 -3.01 -9.55 -5.34
C ASP A 162 -1.57 -9.92 -4.99
N TRP A 163 -0.86 -9.10 -4.21
CA TRP A 163 0.53 -9.31 -3.81
C TRP A 163 0.69 -9.51 -2.30
N LEU A 164 -0.41 -9.43 -1.55
CA LEU A 164 -0.42 -9.56 -0.10
C LEU A 164 -1.06 -10.88 0.33
N ALA A 165 -0.52 -11.45 1.39
CA ALA A 165 -1.04 -12.60 2.09
C ALA A 165 -1.37 -12.25 3.56
N CYS A 166 -2.30 -13.00 4.15
CA CYS A 166 -2.66 -12.88 5.55
C CYS A 166 -1.95 -13.97 6.35
N LYS A 167 -1.00 -13.58 7.21
CA LYS A 167 -0.26 -14.51 8.07
C LYS A 167 -0.97 -14.69 9.41
N GLN A 168 -1.87 -15.68 9.49
CA GLN A 168 -2.63 -15.99 10.71
C GLN A 168 -1.81 -16.67 11.82
N SER A 169 -0.66 -17.24 11.47
CA SER A 169 0.23 -17.89 12.42
C SER A 169 1.00 -16.86 13.28
N PRO A 170 1.34 -17.19 14.54
CA PRO A 170 2.22 -16.36 15.36
C PRO A 170 3.58 -16.08 14.67
N PRO A 171 4.25 -14.96 15.01
CA PRO A 171 3.84 -13.94 15.98
C PRO A 171 2.82 -12.92 15.43
N ASP A 172 2.60 -12.88 14.12
CA ASP A 172 1.84 -11.81 13.45
C ASP A 172 0.32 -11.92 13.72
N SER A 173 -0.23 -13.14 13.65
CA SER A 173 -1.64 -13.43 13.93
C SER A 173 -2.61 -12.46 13.24
N GLN A 174 -2.35 -12.22 11.95
CA GLN A 174 -3.09 -11.27 11.15
C GLN A 174 -4.52 -11.75 10.89
N SER A 175 -5.40 -10.79 10.63
CA SER A 175 -6.72 -11.04 10.09
C SER A 175 -7.03 -10.00 9.03
N TYR A 176 -7.90 -10.38 8.10
CA TYR A 176 -8.33 -9.57 6.98
C TYR A 176 -9.85 -9.59 6.88
N ARG A 177 -10.45 -8.42 6.77
CA ARG A 177 -11.89 -8.22 6.54
C ARG A 177 -12.07 -7.08 5.53
N THR A 178 -13.28 -6.97 5.00
CA THR A 178 -13.67 -5.83 4.15
C THR A 178 -14.82 -5.09 4.80
N ALA A 179 -14.97 -3.79 4.51
CA ALA A 179 -16.05 -2.96 5.04
C ALA A 179 -17.46 -3.34 4.53
N GLY A 180 -17.54 -4.27 3.55
CA GLY A 180 -18.80 -4.73 2.97
C GLY A 180 -19.56 -3.66 2.17
N ASP A 181 -18.89 -2.57 1.78
CA ASP A 181 -19.46 -1.47 1.02
C ASP A 181 -19.25 -1.59 -0.50
N VAL A 182 -19.81 -0.62 -1.24
CA VAL A 182 -19.73 -0.55 -2.70
C VAL A 182 -18.32 -0.26 -3.25
N TYR A 183 -17.35 0.06 -2.40
CA TYR A 183 -15.98 0.35 -2.81
C TYR A 183 -15.08 -0.89 -2.79
N ILE A 184 -15.62 -2.06 -2.46
CA ILE A 184 -14.87 -3.32 -2.43
C ILE A 184 -15.12 -4.11 -3.70
N ARG A 185 -14.04 -4.51 -4.39
CA ARG A 185 -14.15 -5.41 -5.54
C ARG A 185 -14.44 -6.85 -5.11
N PRO A 186 -15.21 -7.62 -5.90
CA PRO A 186 -15.48 -9.02 -5.61
C PRO A 186 -14.22 -9.87 -5.38
N GLU A 187 -13.15 -9.64 -6.15
CA GLU A 187 -11.87 -10.35 -6.02
C GLU A 187 -11.11 -10.03 -4.72
N ASP A 188 -11.36 -8.85 -4.14
CA ASP A 188 -10.71 -8.37 -2.91
C ASP A 188 -11.46 -8.83 -1.64
N LEU A 189 -12.61 -9.51 -1.77
CA LEU A 189 -13.34 -10.09 -0.63
C LEU A 189 -12.53 -11.17 0.09
N LYS A 190 -11.52 -11.74 -0.57
CA LYS A 190 -10.62 -12.75 0.00
C LYS A 190 -9.18 -12.41 -0.33
N ILE A 191 -8.30 -12.62 0.64
CA ILE A 191 -6.84 -12.50 0.50
C ILE A 191 -6.18 -13.89 0.54
N GLU A 192 -4.99 -14.03 -0.04
CA GLU A 192 -4.22 -15.27 0.07
C GLU A 192 -3.75 -15.50 1.52
N MET A 193 -3.52 -16.75 1.90
CA MET A 193 -2.96 -17.11 3.21
C MET A 193 -1.44 -17.35 3.09
N ALA A 194 -0.68 -16.81 4.04
CA ALA A 194 0.78 -16.95 4.10
C ALA A 194 1.22 -18.14 4.95
#